data_AF-A0A2N4WT05-F1
#
_entry.id   AF-A0A2N4WT05-F1
#
_cell.length_a   1.000
_cell.length_b   1.000
_cell.length_c   1.000
_cell.angle_alpha   90.00
_cell.angle_beta   90.00
_cell.angle_gamma   90.00
#
_symmetry.space_group_name_H-M   'P 1'
#
loop_
_entity.id
_entity.type
_entity.pdbx_description
1 polymer ?
#
loop_
_entity_poly.entity_id
_entity_poly.type
_entity_poly.pdbx_seq_one_letter_code
_entity_poly.pdbx_strand_id
1 'polypeptide(L)'
;MAVDGPDARPDGRGRMLRLFLLALVIIGLGPGTFVRAPVSSRSDAAAVTVTPMTERSGVSGELTLTGAWELTSPHGWFGGFSALVAKGSAGLIAGSDRGFLLDLDLPGGTPRAVAGSFRFVGLRAADGDEIIDLESLARDPDTGTLWAGFENANLIARFGAGGAKASRAPPEMAEWSINSGPETMVRLADGRFVVIAEGRGRGGDAYHPSLLFKGDPVEGGTPVTFSLAAPADYDPVDATQLPDGRVLILLRRVEYAIPARFDTAIALADPQTIRAGKPWRAQVIQRLDGGIFADNFEGIAFVPSAEDPARGAIWLIADDNFSLFQRSLLVRFDWNPAAGLLPANEKAPGRPNA
;
A
#
# COMPACT_ATOMS: atom_id res chain seq x y z
N MET A 1 72.38 -28.27 -18.41
CA MET A 1 71.36 -27.74 -19.33
C MET A 1 70.19 -27.30 -18.46
N ALA A 2 70.16 -26.03 -18.09
CA ALA A 2 69.03 -25.36 -17.46
C ALA A 2 68.81 -24.10 -18.31
N VAL A 3 67.60 -23.94 -18.84
CA VAL A 3 67.22 -22.80 -19.69
C VAL A 3 66.28 -21.94 -18.86
N ASP A 4 66.74 -20.76 -18.48
CA ASP A 4 65.93 -19.70 -17.89
C ASP A 4 64.91 -19.18 -18.93
N GLY A 5 63.64 -19.15 -18.55
CA GLY A 5 62.57 -18.51 -19.32
C GLY A 5 62.44 -17.02 -18.96
N PRO A 6 62.04 -16.14 -19.89
CA PRO A 6 61.98 -14.70 -19.64
C PRO A 6 60.74 -14.32 -18.82
N ASP A 7 60.96 -13.55 -17.75
CA ASP A 7 59.95 -12.86 -16.95
C ASP A 7 59.14 -11.89 -17.82
N ALA A 8 57.85 -12.21 -18.04
CA ALA A 8 56.90 -11.30 -18.66
C ALA A 8 56.52 -10.19 -17.66
N ARG A 9 57.03 -8.97 -17.86
CA ARG A 9 56.59 -7.80 -17.09
C ARG A 9 55.12 -7.49 -17.42
N PRO A 10 54.24 -7.28 -16.42
CA PRO A 10 52.85 -6.92 -16.67
C PRO A 10 52.74 -5.56 -17.35
N ASP A 11 51.92 -5.49 -18.41
CA ASP A 11 51.72 -4.32 -19.28
C ASP A 11 51.02 -3.17 -18.53
N GLY A 12 51.82 -2.33 -17.87
CA GLY A 12 51.34 -1.21 -17.03
C GLY A 12 50.53 -0.16 -17.80
N ARG A 13 50.69 -0.06 -19.12
CA ARG A 13 49.97 0.91 -19.97
C ARG A 13 48.50 0.54 -20.12
N GLY A 14 48.19 -0.74 -20.32
CA GLY A 14 46.81 -1.22 -20.40
C GLY A 14 46.06 -1.06 -19.07
N ARG A 15 46.76 -1.23 -17.94
CA ARG A 15 46.20 -1.00 -16.60
C ARG A 15 45.90 0.48 -16.33
N MET A 16 46.80 1.39 -16.71
CA MET A 16 46.55 2.84 -16.57
C MET A 16 45.41 3.34 -17.44
N LEU A 17 45.31 2.85 -18.69
CA LEU A 17 44.20 3.22 -19.58
C LEU A 17 42.84 2.75 -19.03
N ARG A 18 42.77 1.53 -18.47
CA ARG A 18 41.54 1.02 -17.83
C ARG A 18 41.14 1.82 -16.59
N LEU A 19 42.11 2.20 -15.75
CA LEU A 19 41.85 3.05 -14.58
C LEU A 19 41.39 4.45 -14.97
N PHE A 20 41.94 5.01 -16.04
CA PHE A 20 41.51 6.30 -16.58
C PHE A 20 40.09 6.25 -17.15
N LEU A 21 39.73 5.20 -17.90
CA LEU A 21 38.37 5.00 -18.41
C LEU A 21 37.36 4.78 -17.27
N LEU A 22 37.74 4.01 -16.25
CA LEU A 22 36.91 3.83 -15.05
C LEU A 22 36.68 5.15 -14.32
N ALA A 23 37.72 5.98 -14.17
CA ALA A 23 37.60 7.31 -13.58
C ALA A 23 36.68 8.22 -14.42
N LEU A 24 36.74 8.16 -15.75
CA LEU A 24 35.82 8.90 -16.62
C LEU A 24 34.38 8.42 -16.50
N VAL A 25 34.14 7.11 -16.32
CA VAL A 25 32.79 6.58 -16.05
C VAL A 25 32.30 7.04 -14.68
N ILE A 26 33.14 6.98 -13.64
CA ILE A 26 32.79 7.44 -12.28
C ILE A 26 32.50 8.95 -12.27
N ILE A 27 33.33 9.76 -12.94
CA ILE A 27 33.15 11.22 -13.05
C ILE A 27 31.99 11.57 -13.98
N GLY A 28 31.71 10.78 -15.01
CA GLY A 28 30.58 10.98 -15.92
C GLY A 28 29.24 10.62 -15.28
N LEU A 29 29.21 9.64 -14.38
CA LEU A 29 28.03 9.24 -13.61
C LEU A 29 27.84 10.06 -12.32
N GLY A 30 28.92 10.57 -11.73
CA GLY A 30 28.92 11.28 -10.45
C GLY A 30 27.99 12.51 -10.37
N PRO A 31 27.97 13.42 -11.36
CA PRO A 31 27.08 14.60 -11.33
C PRO A 31 25.60 14.22 -11.29
N GLY A 32 25.19 13.14 -11.97
CA GLY A 32 23.81 12.64 -11.96
C GLY A 32 23.40 11.94 -10.66
N THR A 33 24.37 11.45 -9.86
CA THR A 33 24.11 10.85 -8.56
C THR A 33 24.14 11.87 -7.41
N PHE A 34 24.93 12.93 -7.53
CA PHE A 34 25.10 13.94 -6.47
C PHE A 34 24.23 15.20 -6.64
N VAL A 35 23.68 15.44 -7.83
CA VAL A 35 22.73 16.53 -8.09
C VAL A 35 21.41 15.93 -8.57
N ARG A 36 20.62 15.39 -7.63
CA ARG A 36 19.22 15.06 -7.90
C ARG A 36 18.38 16.30 -7.63
N ALA A 37 17.65 16.77 -8.65
CA ALA A 37 16.62 17.77 -8.43
C ALA A 37 15.55 17.17 -7.48
N PRO A 38 15.03 17.95 -6.50
CA PRO A 38 13.95 17.49 -5.62
C PRO A 38 12.76 16.98 -6.43
N VAL A 39 12.11 15.91 -5.98
CA VAL A 39 10.90 15.36 -6.64
C VAL A 39 9.80 16.43 -6.68
N SER A 40 9.68 17.24 -5.63
CA SER A 40 8.76 18.37 -5.54
C SER A 40 8.95 19.46 -6.61
N SER A 41 10.11 19.54 -7.26
CA SER A 41 10.37 20.53 -8.31
C SER A 41 9.78 20.15 -9.67
N ARG A 42 9.19 18.96 -9.79
CA ARG A 42 8.59 18.45 -11.02
C ARG A 42 7.15 18.91 -11.19
N SER A 43 6.80 19.19 -12.44
CA SER A 43 5.47 19.66 -12.85
C SER A 43 4.99 19.02 -14.16
N ASP A 44 5.71 18.02 -14.66
CA ASP A 44 5.26 17.24 -15.81
C ASP A 44 3.99 16.46 -15.48
N ALA A 45 2.99 16.60 -16.33
CA ALA A 45 1.73 15.89 -16.15
C ALA A 45 1.90 14.42 -16.56
N ALA A 46 1.43 13.49 -15.73
CA ALA A 46 1.34 12.09 -16.13
C ALA A 46 0.15 11.87 -17.07
N ALA A 47 0.42 11.38 -18.28
CA ALA A 47 -0.60 10.90 -19.20
C ALA A 47 -0.90 9.43 -18.92
N VAL A 48 -1.90 9.17 -18.07
CA VAL A 48 -2.25 7.82 -17.62
C VAL A 48 -3.30 7.21 -18.54
N THR A 49 -2.98 6.04 -19.09
CA THR A 49 -3.89 5.20 -19.88
C THR A 49 -4.42 4.08 -19.01
N VAL A 50 -5.74 3.85 -19.03
CA VAL A 50 -6.42 2.76 -18.32
C VAL A 50 -7.00 1.80 -19.34
N THR A 51 -6.45 0.59 -19.43
CA THR A 51 -6.81 -0.39 -20.46
C THR A 51 -7.57 -1.56 -19.82
N PRO A 52 -8.79 -1.89 -20.26
CA PRO A 52 -9.51 -3.03 -19.72
C PRO A 52 -8.82 -4.34 -20.09
N MET A 53 -8.77 -5.27 -19.13
CA MET A 53 -8.24 -6.62 -19.32
C MET A 53 -9.39 -7.62 -19.41
N THR A 54 -9.17 -8.71 -20.13
CA THR A 54 -10.15 -9.81 -20.29
C THR A 54 -9.93 -10.97 -19.32
N GLU A 55 -8.73 -11.10 -18.75
CA GLU A 55 -8.37 -12.19 -17.83
C GLU A 55 -9.19 -12.12 -16.55
N ARG A 56 -9.70 -13.28 -16.11
CA ARG A 56 -10.53 -13.40 -14.89
C ARG A 56 -10.17 -14.64 -14.05
N SER A 57 -9.23 -15.46 -14.52
CA SER A 57 -8.77 -16.65 -13.80
C SER A 57 -7.62 -16.32 -12.85
N GLY A 58 -7.54 -17.02 -11.70
CA GLY A 58 -6.49 -16.79 -10.69
C GLY A 58 -6.97 -16.11 -9.40
N VAL A 59 -8.29 -16.09 -9.19
CA VAL A 59 -8.91 -15.61 -7.95
C VAL A 59 -9.83 -16.71 -7.39
N SER A 60 -9.92 -16.82 -6.07
CA SER A 60 -10.80 -17.78 -5.39
C SER A 60 -11.34 -17.24 -4.07
N GLY A 61 -12.59 -17.52 -3.73
CA GLY A 61 -13.21 -17.04 -2.50
C GLY A 61 -14.67 -16.64 -2.66
N GLU A 62 -15.12 -15.78 -1.76
CA GLU A 62 -16.51 -15.36 -1.60
C GLU A 62 -16.90 -14.18 -2.50
N LEU A 63 -15.91 -13.47 -3.08
CA LEU A 63 -16.15 -12.27 -3.88
C LEU A 63 -16.16 -12.58 -5.38
N THR A 64 -17.06 -11.91 -6.12
CA THR A 64 -17.13 -12.06 -7.58
C THR A 64 -16.23 -11.02 -8.25
N LEU A 65 -15.23 -11.47 -9.01
CA LEU A 65 -14.39 -10.59 -9.83
C LEU A 65 -15.20 -10.03 -11.01
N THR A 66 -15.38 -8.71 -11.05
CA THR A 66 -16.21 -8.03 -12.06
C THR A 66 -15.45 -7.05 -12.93
N GLY A 67 -14.14 -6.86 -12.71
CA GLY A 67 -13.32 -6.03 -13.59
C GLY A 67 -11.83 -6.10 -13.28
N ALA A 68 -11.02 -5.90 -14.31
CA ALA A 68 -9.58 -5.74 -14.22
C ALA A 68 -9.11 -4.77 -15.30
N TRP A 69 -8.19 -3.87 -14.96
CA TRP A 69 -7.61 -2.87 -15.84
C TRP A 69 -6.11 -2.75 -15.57
N GLU A 70 -5.35 -2.46 -16.62
CA GLU A 70 -3.93 -2.11 -16.55
C GLU A 70 -3.79 -0.60 -16.68
N LEU A 71 -3.03 0.01 -15.78
CA LEU A 71 -2.71 1.42 -15.80
C LEU A 71 -1.28 1.59 -16.31
N THR A 72 -1.08 2.49 -17.27
CA THR A 72 0.25 2.78 -17.83
C THR A 72 0.45 4.27 -18.04
N SER A 73 1.70 4.72 -17.94
CA SER A 73 2.09 6.10 -18.22
C SER A 73 3.55 6.14 -18.66
N PRO A 74 3.93 7.01 -19.61
CA PRO A 74 5.34 7.25 -19.93
C PRO A 74 6.07 8.10 -18.88
N HIS A 75 5.35 8.58 -17.86
CA HIS A 75 5.92 9.42 -16.80
C HIS A 75 6.85 8.61 -15.90
N GLY A 76 8.11 9.06 -15.73
CA GLY A 76 9.16 8.26 -15.07
C GLY A 76 9.00 8.03 -13.56
N TRP A 77 7.97 8.59 -12.94
CA TRP A 77 7.60 8.38 -11.52
C TRP A 77 6.22 7.74 -11.36
N PHE A 78 5.58 7.35 -12.46
CA PHE A 78 4.32 6.61 -12.39
C PHE A 78 4.57 5.17 -11.97
N GLY A 79 3.64 4.58 -11.20
CA GLY A 79 3.77 3.25 -10.58
C GLY A 79 3.86 3.36 -9.07
N GLY A 80 4.32 2.30 -8.39
CA GLY A 80 4.60 2.37 -6.95
C GLY A 80 3.37 2.45 -6.05
N PHE A 81 2.20 1.96 -6.47
CA PHE A 81 0.93 2.28 -5.79
C PHE A 81 0.67 1.42 -4.55
N SER A 82 0.93 2.00 -3.38
CA SER A 82 0.79 1.31 -2.08
C SER A 82 -0.56 1.52 -1.37
N ALA A 83 -1.39 2.49 -1.78
CA ALA A 83 -2.60 2.83 -1.02
C ALA A 83 -3.80 3.19 -1.90
N LEU A 84 -5.03 2.92 -1.43
CA LEU A 84 -6.24 3.28 -2.17
C LEU A 84 -7.39 3.70 -1.25
N VAL A 85 -8.02 4.85 -1.55
CA VAL A 85 -9.23 5.29 -0.84
C VAL A 85 -10.35 5.68 -1.79
N ALA A 86 -11.59 5.50 -1.35
CA ALA A 86 -12.76 5.96 -2.10
C ALA A 86 -12.90 7.48 -2.04
N LYS A 87 -13.23 8.09 -3.19
CA LYS A 87 -13.58 9.50 -3.35
C LYS A 87 -15.09 9.60 -3.62
N GLY A 88 -15.88 9.40 -2.56
CA GLY A 88 -17.33 9.27 -2.67
C GLY A 88 -17.73 7.97 -3.38
N SER A 89 -18.88 7.98 -4.06
CA SER A 89 -19.42 6.80 -4.77
C SER A 89 -18.94 6.67 -6.23
N ALA A 90 -18.12 7.62 -6.71
CA ALA A 90 -17.81 7.75 -8.14
C ALA A 90 -16.32 7.96 -8.43
N GLY A 91 -15.43 7.74 -7.47
CA GLY A 91 -13.99 7.91 -7.68
C GLY A 91 -13.14 7.21 -6.65
N LEU A 92 -11.84 7.19 -6.94
CA LEU A 92 -10.78 6.66 -6.09
C LEU A 92 -9.63 7.68 -6.03
N ILE A 93 -8.81 7.59 -4.98
CA ILE A 93 -7.51 8.25 -4.88
C ILE A 93 -6.49 7.15 -4.56
N ALA A 94 -5.51 6.96 -5.44
CA ALA A 94 -4.40 6.06 -5.24
C ALA A 94 -3.17 6.82 -4.70
N GLY A 95 -2.44 6.20 -3.77
CA GLY A 95 -1.21 6.69 -3.18
C GLY A 95 0.02 5.95 -3.71
N SER A 96 1.03 6.73 -4.06
CA SER A 96 2.43 6.45 -4.41
C SER A 96 3.42 6.18 -3.27
N ASP A 97 4.17 5.07 -3.18
CA ASP A 97 5.44 4.98 -2.41
C ASP A 97 6.44 6.13 -2.75
N ARG A 98 6.26 6.77 -3.91
CA ARG A 98 7.00 7.95 -4.39
C ARG A 98 6.42 9.27 -3.94
N GLY A 99 5.40 9.25 -3.10
CA GLY A 99 4.76 10.42 -2.55
C GLY A 99 3.93 11.13 -3.61
N PHE A 100 3.24 10.38 -4.46
CA PHE A 100 2.28 10.94 -5.43
C PHE A 100 0.86 10.49 -5.12
N LEU A 101 -0.12 11.30 -5.50
CA LEU A 101 -1.52 10.88 -5.56
C LEU A 101 -2.00 10.85 -7.00
N LEU A 102 -2.83 9.88 -7.34
CA LEU A 102 -3.57 9.81 -8.61
C LEU A 102 -5.08 9.76 -8.31
N ASP A 103 -5.86 10.64 -8.93
CA ASP A 103 -7.32 10.55 -8.86
C ASP A 103 -7.85 9.74 -10.04
N LEU A 104 -8.80 8.84 -9.76
CA LEU A 104 -9.52 8.04 -10.76
C LEU A 104 -11.02 8.34 -10.63
N ASP A 105 -11.69 8.66 -11.73
CA ASP A 105 -13.15 8.68 -11.80
C ASP A 105 -13.68 7.30 -12.19
N LEU A 106 -14.91 6.96 -11.76
CA LEU A 106 -15.59 5.70 -12.05
C LEU A 106 -16.92 5.90 -12.81
N PRO A 107 -16.97 6.61 -13.96
CA PRO A 107 -18.20 6.80 -14.72
C PRO A 107 -18.80 5.46 -15.14
N GLY A 108 -20.02 5.18 -14.67
CA GLY A 108 -20.68 3.88 -14.91
C GLY A 108 -19.85 2.68 -14.40
N GLY A 109 -19.00 2.88 -13.39
CA GLY A 109 -18.12 1.86 -12.83
C GLY A 109 -16.88 1.55 -13.69
N THR A 110 -16.61 2.28 -14.77
CA THR A 110 -15.39 2.13 -15.57
C THR A 110 -14.34 3.12 -15.09
N PRO A 111 -13.14 2.68 -14.69
CA PRO A 111 -12.11 3.57 -14.18
C PRO A 111 -11.50 4.43 -15.30
N ARG A 112 -11.29 5.70 -14.99
CA ARG A 112 -10.62 6.67 -15.86
C ARG A 112 -9.73 7.58 -15.02
N ALA A 113 -8.45 7.69 -15.38
CA ALA A 113 -7.55 8.62 -14.73
C ALA A 113 -7.97 10.08 -14.97
N VAL A 114 -7.97 10.87 -13.91
CA VAL A 114 -8.26 12.31 -13.99
C VAL A 114 -7.01 13.03 -14.49
N ALA A 115 -7.11 13.69 -15.64
CA ALA A 115 -6.01 14.40 -16.25
C ALA A 115 -5.43 15.47 -15.31
N GLY A 116 -4.10 15.48 -15.15
CA GLY A 116 -3.40 16.43 -14.28
C GLY A 116 -3.58 16.18 -12.77
N SER A 117 -4.22 15.08 -12.36
CA SER A 117 -4.37 14.75 -10.94
C SER A 117 -3.15 14.08 -10.32
N PHE A 118 -2.26 13.51 -11.14
CA PHE A 118 -1.00 12.93 -10.67
C PHE A 118 -0.11 14.02 -10.10
N ARG A 119 0.03 14.05 -8.77
CA ARG A 119 0.61 15.19 -8.05
C ARG A 119 1.45 14.74 -6.87
N PHE A 120 2.57 15.42 -6.66
CA PHE A 120 3.45 15.17 -5.53
C PHE A 120 2.81 15.65 -4.21
N VAL A 121 2.91 14.82 -3.18
CA VAL A 121 2.40 15.02 -1.82
C VAL A 121 3.42 14.62 -0.74
N GLY A 122 4.65 14.28 -1.12
CA GLY A 122 5.71 14.01 -0.16
C GLY A 122 5.94 15.19 0.79
N LEU A 123 6.41 14.87 1.99
CA LEU A 123 6.71 15.84 3.03
C LEU A 123 8.15 16.33 2.90
N ARG A 124 8.47 17.39 3.64
CA ARG A 124 9.83 17.89 3.76
C ARG A 124 10.29 17.81 5.21
N ALA A 125 11.39 17.11 5.45
CA ALA A 125 12.06 17.04 6.73
C ALA A 125 12.80 18.35 7.05
N ALA A 126 13.25 18.49 8.31
CA ALA A 126 13.89 19.71 8.80
C ALA A 126 15.28 19.97 8.19
N ASP A 127 16.00 18.90 7.84
CA ASP A 127 17.28 18.93 7.11
C ASP A 127 17.11 19.21 5.62
N GLY A 128 15.87 19.19 5.13
CA GLY A 128 15.52 19.51 3.74
C GLY A 128 15.22 18.29 2.88
N ASP A 129 15.39 17.06 3.40
CA ASP A 129 15.12 15.82 2.69
C ASP A 129 13.61 15.61 2.46
N GLU A 130 13.26 14.93 1.36
CA GLU A 130 11.89 14.61 1.02
C GLU A 130 11.49 13.27 1.62
N ILE A 131 10.35 13.23 2.31
CA ILE A 131 9.73 12.01 2.81
C ILE A 131 8.62 11.64 1.83
N ILE A 132 8.85 10.60 1.04
CA ILE A 132 8.00 10.24 -0.10
C ILE A 132 7.24 8.94 0.09
N ASP A 133 7.76 8.07 0.94
CA ASP A 133 7.40 6.68 1.20
C ASP A 133 5.99 6.50 1.78
N LEU A 134 4.97 6.79 0.98
CA LEU A 134 3.56 6.79 1.38
C LEU A 134 2.98 5.40 1.17
N GLU A 135 2.71 4.72 2.28
CA GLU A 135 2.25 3.32 2.27
C GLU A 135 0.77 3.16 2.63
N SER A 136 0.14 4.17 3.22
CA SER A 136 -1.28 4.06 3.58
C SER A 136 -2.04 5.36 3.43
N LEU A 137 -3.34 5.26 3.15
CA LEU A 137 -4.24 6.40 3.06
C LEU A 137 -5.52 6.16 3.87
N ALA A 138 -5.99 7.21 4.53
CA ALA A 138 -7.34 7.26 5.08
C ALA A 138 -8.01 8.56 4.66
N ARG A 139 -9.32 8.52 4.44
CA ARG A 139 -10.09 9.70 4.02
C ARG A 139 -11.35 9.86 4.84
N ASP A 140 -11.63 11.10 5.21
CA ASP A 140 -12.92 11.49 5.75
C ASP A 140 -13.90 11.71 4.58
N PRO A 141 -14.99 10.92 4.48
CA PRO A 141 -15.92 11.05 3.37
C PRO A 141 -16.62 12.41 3.32
N ASP A 142 -16.86 13.03 4.49
CA ASP A 142 -17.65 14.25 4.63
C ASP A 142 -16.82 15.50 4.34
N THR A 143 -15.61 15.56 4.91
CA THR A 143 -14.74 16.74 4.76
C THR A 143 -13.77 16.63 3.58
N GLY A 144 -13.51 15.40 3.13
CA GLY A 144 -12.45 15.12 2.17
C GLY A 144 -11.04 15.25 2.72
N THR A 145 -10.89 15.40 4.04
CA THR A 145 -9.59 15.36 4.71
C THR A 145 -8.92 14.03 4.41
N LEU A 146 -7.64 14.07 4.06
CA LEU A 146 -6.83 12.90 3.75
C LEU A 146 -5.74 12.76 4.80
N TRP A 147 -5.50 11.54 5.26
CA TRP A 147 -4.34 11.17 6.06
C TRP A 147 -3.48 10.22 5.25
N ALA A 148 -2.17 10.32 5.42
CA ALA A 148 -1.23 9.39 4.83
C ALA A 148 -0.23 8.89 5.88
N GLY A 149 0.01 7.58 5.91
CA GLY A 149 1.11 6.99 6.65
C GLY A 149 2.37 6.99 5.79
N PHE A 150 3.53 7.25 6.41
CA PHE A 150 4.82 7.15 5.74
C PHE A 150 5.73 6.17 6.48
N GLU A 151 6.21 5.15 5.78
CA GLU A 151 6.91 3.99 6.35
C GLU A 151 8.25 4.39 6.97
N ASN A 152 9.18 4.90 6.16
CA ASN A 152 10.55 5.20 6.56
C ASN A 152 10.67 6.18 7.74
N ALA A 153 9.63 6.98 7.99
CA ALA A 153 9.61 7.98 9.05
C ALA A 153 8.65 7.63 10.20
N ASN A 154 7.96 6.48 10.14
CA ASN A 154 6.93 6.06 11.11
C ASN A 154 6.02 7.23 11.51
N LEU A 155 5.50 7.93 10.51
CA LEU A 155 4.71 9.15 10.71
C LEU A 155 3.37 9.05 10.01
N ILE A 156 2.42 9.84 10.50
CA ILE A 156 1.13 10.08 9.85
C ILE A 156 1.02 11.57 9.59
N ALA A 157 0.66 11.94 8.37
CA ALA A 157 0.39 13.32 7.98
C ALA A 157 -1.07 13.52 7.59
N ARG A 158 -1.63 14.67 7.98
CA ARG A 158 -2.96 15.14 7.62
C ARG A 158 -2.85 16.21 6.54
N PHE A 159 -3.59 16.04 5.45
CA PHE A 159 -3.60 16.92 4.29
C PHE A 159 -4.87 17.76 4.23
N GLY A 160 -4.72 18.98 3.74
CA GLY A 160 -5.83 19.85 3.32
C GLY A 160 -5.63 20.32 1.88
N ALA A 161 -6.45 21.28 1.43
CA ALA A 161 -6.47 21.77 0.04
C ALA A 161 -5.13 22.35 -0.50
N GLY A 162 -4.11 22.53 0.35
CA GLY A 162 -2.80 23.06 -0.03
C GLY A 162 -1.63 22.15 0.37
N GLY A 163 -1.86 20.84 0.53
CA GLY A 163 -0.85 19.87 0.95
C GLY A 163 -0.92 19.53 2.44
N ALA A 164 0.17 18.94 2.95
CA ALA A 164 0.27 18.54 4.35
C ALA A 164 0.10 19.74 5.29
N LYS A 165 -0.75 19.58 6.31
CA LYS A 165 -1.07 20.61 7.31
C LYS A 165 -0.43 20.34 8.65
N ALA A 166 -0.34 19.08 9.01
CA ALA A 166 0.29 18.62 10.24
C ALA A 166 0.76 17.18 10.04
N SER A 167 1.80 16.79 10.75
CA SER A 167 2.25 15.42 10.85
C SER A 167 2.60 15.09 12.29
N ARG A 168 2.58 13.80 12.60
CA ARG A 168 3.00 13.29 13.91
C ARG A 168 3.62 11.92 13.72
N ALA A 169 4.70 11.66 14.46
CA ALA A 169 5.21 10.32 14.70
C ALA A 169 4.73 9.87 16.09
N PRO A 170 3.59 9.15 16.20
CA PRO A 170 3.16 8.53 17.45
C PRO A 170 4.31 7.77 18.16
N PRO A 171 4.56 8.03 19.46
CA PRO A 171 5.60 7.33 20.21
C PRO A 171 5.45 5.80 20.19
N GLU A 172 4.21 5.31 20.09
CA GLU A 172 3.89 3.88 20.02
C GLU A 172 4.39 3.21 18.72
N MET A 173 4.77 3.97 17.70
CA MET A 173 5.36 3.49 16.44
C MET A 173 6.89 3.66 16.41
N ALA A 174 7.51 4.19 17.45
CA ALA A 174 8.95 4.50 17.44
C ALA A 174 9.85 3.26 17.28
N GLU A 175 9.37 2.10 17.73
CA GLU A 175 10.07 0.80 17.64
C GLU A 175 9.59 -0.04 16.45
N TRP A 176 8.73 0.49 15.59
CA TRP A 176 8.35 -0.19 14.37
C TRP A 176 9.56 -0.18 13.42
N SER A 177 9.75 -1.29 12.72
CA SER A 177 10.82 -1.41 11.72
C SER A 177 10.71 -0.25 10.74
N ILE A 178 11.85 0.35 10.38
CA ILE A 178 11.89 1.42 9.38
C ILE A 178 11.44 0.95 8.00
N ASN A 179 11.51 -0.37 7.75
CA ASN A 179 11.05 -1.03 6.53
C ASN A 179 9.79 -1.87 6.79
N SER A 180 8.94 -1.49 7.76
CA SER A 180 7.62 -2.13 7.94
C SER A 180 6.62 -1.24 8.69
N GLY A 181 6.58 0.06 8.35
CA GLY A 181 5.94 1.15 9.09
C GLY A 181 4.40 1.15 9.08
N PRO A 182 3.70 2.31 9.18
CA PRO A 182 2.22 2.38 9.18
C PRO A 182 1.61 2.10 7.80
N GLU A 183 1.69 0.85 7.40
CA GLU A 183 1.35 0.30 6.08
C GLU A 183 -0.14 0.11 5.90
N THR A 184 -0.89 -0.16 6.97
CA THR A 184 -2.35 -0.24 6.88
C THR A 184 -2.99 0.81 7.76
N MET A 185 -3.86 1.65 7.18
CA MET A 185 -4.59 2.67 7.92
C MET A 185 -6.04 2.78 7.45
N VAL A 186 -6.98 2.75 8.39
CA VAL A 186 -8.41 2.98 8.11
C VAL A 186 -9.03 3.91 9.13
N ARG A 187 -9.76 4.92 8.65
CA ARG A 187 -10.68 5.73 9.46
C ARG A 187 -12.02 5.03 9.52
N LEU A 188 -12.48 4.68 10.71
CA LEU A 188 -13.79 4.10 10.94
C LEU A 188 -14.89 5.18 10.86
N ALA A 189 -16.12 4.77 10.58
CA ALA A 189 -17.29 5.64 10.47
C ALA A 189 -17.57 6.44 11.75
N ASP A 190 -17.19 5.90 12.91
CA ASP A 190 -17.30 6.59 14.21
C ASP A 190 -16.14 7.55 14.53
N GLY A 191 -15.22 7.75 13.57
CA GLY A 191 -14.09 8.67 13.69
C GLY A 191 -12.83 8.08 14.31
N ARG A 192 -12.87 6.84 14.81
CA ARG A 192 -11.67 6.14 15.27
C ARG A 192 -10.75 5.80 14.09
N PHE A 193 -9.46 5.60 14.37
CA PHE A 193 -8.49 5.15 13.38
C PHE A 193 -7.84 3.85 13.82
N VAL A 194 -7.73 2.89 12.91
CA VAL A 194 -6.89 1.71 13.07
C VAL A 194 -5.65 1.91 12.20
N VAL A 195 -4.48 1.71 12.80
CA VAL A 195 -3.17 1.71 12.12
C VAL A 195 -2.47 0.41 12.45
N ILE A 196 -1.91 -0.28 11.46
CA ILE A 196 -1.25 -1.57 11.60
C ILE A 196 0.10 -1.49 10.90
N ALA A 197 1.13 -2.00 11.56
CA ALA A 197 2.43 -2.17 10.95
C ALA A 197 2.44 -3.36 9.99
N GLU A 198 3.16 -3.29 8.88
CA GLU A 198 3.46 -4.48 8.06
C GLU A 198 4.37 -5.44 8.85
N GLY A 199 5.21 -4.89 9.73
CA GLY A 199 6.25 -5.63 10.41
C GLY A 199 5.70 -6.54 11.50
N ARG A 200 6.30 -7.73 11.60
CA ARG A 200 5.95 -8.70 12.65
C ARG A 200 6.44 -8.23 14.02
N GLY A 201 5.54 -8.31 15.00
CA GLY A 201 5.78 -7.98 16.39
C GLY A 201 6.27 -9.16 17.24
N ARG A 202 6.45 -8.92 18.53
CA ARG A 202 6.78 -9.98 19.50
C ARG A 202 5.60 -10.95 19.64
N GLY A 203 5.81 -12.22 19.33
CA GLY A 203 4.77 -13.25 19.46
C GLY A 203 4.71 -14.27 18.32
N GLY A 204 5.51 -14.09 17.26
CA GLY A 204 5.62 -14.98 16.11
C GLY A 204 5.14 -14.32 14.82
N ASP A 205 5.34 -15.00 13.69
CA ASP A 205 5.22 -14.42 12.34
C ASP A 205 3.81 -14.00 11.89
N ALA A 206 2.80 -14.23 12.74
CA ALA A 206 1.41 -13.95 12.47
C ALA A 206 0.87 -12.67 13.14
N TYR A 207 1.67 -12.02 14.00
CA TYR A 207 1.19 -10.89 14.81
C TYR A 207 1.82 -9.58 14.39
N HIS A 208 0.98 -8.64 13.99
CA HIS A 208 1.37 -7.32 13.52
C HIS A 208 1.01 -6.26 14.55
N PRO A 209 1.95 -5.44 15.07
CA PRO A 209 1.66 -4.34 15.99
C PRO A 209 0.57 -3.42 15.44
N SER A 210 -0.36 -3.00 16.29
CA SER A 210 -1.49 -2.20 15.85
C SER A 210 -1.94 -1.20 16.91
N LEU A 211 -2.46 -0.07 16.44
CA LEU A 211 -2.93 1.05 17.24
C LEU A 211 -4.38 1.38 16.87
N LEU A 212 -5.22 1.57 17.89
CA LEU A 212 -6.57 2.10 17.74
C LEU A 212 -6.64 3.48 18.40
N PHE A 213 -6.69 4.53 17.59
CA PHE A 213 -6.86 5.90 18.04
C PHE A 213 -8.36 6.23 18.20
N LYS A 214 -8.69 7.06 19.21
CA LYS A 214 -10.07 7.51 19.45
C LYS A 214 -10.58 8.52 18.41
N GLY A 215 -9.67 9.11 17.64
CA GLY A 215 -9.90 10.18 16.70
C GLY A 215 -8.67 10.35 15.82
N ASP A 216 -8.47 11.56 15.30
CA ASP A 216 -7.36 11.90 14.43
C ASP A 216 -5.98 11.59 15.09
N PRO A 217 -5.16 10.69 14.52
CA PRO A 217 -3.88 10.32 15.10
C PRO A 217 -2.87 11.48 15.16
N VAL A 218 -3.03 12.49 14.32
CA VAL A 218 -2.15 13.68 14.27
C VAL A 218 -2.41 14.62 15.45
N GLU A 219 -3.60 14.61 16.03
CA GLU A 219 -3.97 15.53 17.12
C GLU A 219 -3.39 15.15 18.48
N GLY A 220 -2.99 13.89 18.69
CA GLY A 220 -2.53 13.45 20.00
C GLY A 220 -3.20 12.19 20.51
N GLY A 221 -3.10 12.01 21.81
CA GLY A 221 -3.78 10.93 22.53
C GLY A 221 -2.99 9.63 22.58
N THR A 222 -3.32 8.82 23.59
CA THR A 222 -2.80 7.46 23.77
C THR A 222 -3.74 6.48 23.06
N PRO A 223 -3.28 5.78 22.02
CA PRO A 223 -4.06 4.75 21.36
C PRO A 223 -4.19 3.50 22.24
N VAL A 224 -5.19 2.67 21.94
CA VAL A 224 -5.21 1.29 22.43
C VAL A 224 -4.24 0.48 21.59
N THR A 225 -3.26 -0.15 22.24
CA THR A 225 -2.32 -1.06 21.58
C THR A 225 -2.90 -2.47 21.51
N PHE A 226 -2.75 -3.11 20.36
CA PHE A 226 -3.18 -4.50 20.13
C PHE A 226 -2.29 -5.13 19.04
N SER A 227 -2.66 -6.31 18.55
CA SER A 227 -2.01 -6.89 17.37
C SER A 227 -3.03 -7.48 16.42
N LEU A 228 -2.89 -7.23 15.12
CA LEU A 228 -3.60 -8.02 14.12
C LEU A 228 -2.99 -9.43 14.07
N ALA A 229 -3.83 -10.44 14.16
CA ALA A 229 -3.46 -11.83 13.88
C ALA A 229 -3.84 -12.14 12.43
N ALA A 230 -2.88 -11.96 11.53
CA ALA A 230 -3.01 -12.38 10.13
C ALA A 230 -2.75 -13.90 10.00
N PRO A 231 -3.21 -14.54 8.92
CA PRO A 231 -2.70 -15.87 8.55
C PRO A 231 -1.16 -15.85 8.49
N ALA A 232 -0.54 -17.00 8.74
CA ALA A 232 0.92 -17.11 8.68
C ALA A 232 1.47 -16.62 7.33
N ASP A 233 2.61 -15.95 7.37
CA ASP A 233 3.35 -15.41 6.22
C ASP A 233 2.61 -14.31 5.43
N TYR A 234 1.46 -13.83 5.91
CA TYR A 234 0.76 -12.70 5.34
C TYR A 234 0.99 -11.42 6.14
N ASP A 235 1.29 -10.36 5.41
CA ASP A 235 1.57 -9.03 5.92
C ASP A 235 0.44 -8.07 5.49
N PRO A 236 -0.09 -7.22 6.39
CA PRO A 236 -1.17 -6.28 6.07
C PRO A 236 -0.63 -5.06 5.34
N VAL A 237 -1.28 -4.71 4.23
CA VAL A 237 -0.81 -3.65 3.32
C VAL A 237 -1.81 -2.52 3.09
N ASP A 238 -3.12 -2.72 3.29
CA ASP A 238 -4.10 -1.62 3.35
C ASP A 238 -5.44 -2.12 3.95
N ALA A 239 -6.37 -1.21 4.28
CA ALA A 239 -7.68 -1.58 4.81
C ALA A 239 -8.79 -0.58 4.46
N THR A 240 -10.01 -1.10 4.34
CA THR A 240 -11.21 -0.28 4.10
C THR A 240 -12.39 -0.77 4.94
N GLN A 241 -13.25 0.16 5.38
CA GLN A 241 -14.43 -0.20 6.17
C GLN A 241 -15.64 -0.42 5.28
N LEU A 242 -16.39 -1.48 5.57
CA LEU A 242 -17.67 -1.80 4.96
C LEU A 242 -18.83 -1.03 5.64
N PRO A 243 -19.99 -0.91 4.96
CA PRO A 243 -21.17 -0.21 5.48
C PRO A 243 -21.72 -0.79 6.80
N ASP A 244 -21.49 -2.08 7.05
CA ASP A 244 -21.92 -2.74 8.29
C ASP A 244 -20.93 -2.55 9.46
N GLY A 245 -19.84 -1.82 9.23
CA GLY A 245 -18.81 -1.50 10.20
C GLY A 245 -17.66 -2.49 10.28
N ARG A 246 -17.74 -3.64 9.60
CA ARG A 246 -16.60 -4.57 9.47
C ARG A 246 -15.51 -3.95 8.60
N VAL A 247 -14.28 -4.41 8.76
CA VAL A 247 -13.11 -3.93 8.02
C VAL A 247 -12.61 -5.05 7.12
N LEU A 248 -12.40 -4.71 5.85
CA LEU A 248 -11.60 -5.51 4.93
C LEU A 248 -10.14 -5.09 5.07
N ILE A 249 -9.27 -6.08 5.19
CA ILE A 249 -7.84 -5.92 5.33
C ILE A 249 -7.21 -6.62 4.14
N LEU A 250 -6.44 -5.89 3.34
CA LEU A 250 -5.63 -6.42 2.27
C LEU A 250 -4.35 -6.99 2.87
N LEU A 251 -4.05 -8.21 2.46
CA LEU A 251 -2.90 -8.97 2.92
C LEU A 251 -2.07 -9.38 1.73
N ARG A 252 -0.75 -9.32 1.89
CA ARG A 252 0.24 -9.75 0.91
C ARG A 252 1.13 -10.82 1.49
N ARG A 253 1.53 -11.79 0.67
CA ARG A 253 2.60 -12.72 0.97
C ARG A 253 3.58 -12.74 -0.19
N VAL A 254 4.87 -12.58 0.11
CA VAL A 254 5.94 -12.74 -0.87
C VAL A 254 6.39 -14.20 -0.89
N GLU A 255 6.24 -14.85 -2.04
CA GLU A 255 6.90 -16.12 -2.31
C GLU A 255 8.24 -15.85 -3.00
N TYR A 256 9.33 -16.13 -2.27
CA TYR A 256 10.71 -15.96 -2.72
C TYR A 256 11.12 -17.00 -3.79
N ALA A 257 10.44 -16.98 -4.94
CA ALA A 257 10.78 -17.69 -6.16
C ALA A 257 11.56 -16.79 -7.12
N ILE A 258 12.02 -17.35 -8.26
CA ILE A 258 12.62 -16.56 -9.35
C ILE A 258 11.78 -16.77 -10.63
N PRO A 259 11.06 -15.74 -11.12
CA PRO A 259 10.84 -14.43 -10.48
C PRO A 259 10.03 -14.56 -9.19
N ALA A 260 10.12 -13.55 -8.31
CA ALA A 260 9.30 -13.49 -7.09
C ALA A 260 7.83 -13.53 -7.46
N ARG A 261 7.02 -14.17 -6.61
CA ARG A 261 5.57 -14.24 -6.77
C ARG A 261 4.92 -13.63 -5.55
N PHE A 262 3.76 -13.04 -5.76
CA PHE A 262 2.98 -12.44 -4.70
C PHE A 262 1.65 -13.16 -4.64
N ASP A 263 1.22 -13.46 -3.41
CA ASP A 263 -0.15 -13.87 -3.16
C ASP A 263 -0.84 -12.78 -2.38
N THR A 264 -2.03 -12.43 -2.84
CA THR A 264 -2.88 -11.46 -2.16
C THR A 264 -4.07 -12.17 -1.55
N ALA A 265 -4.47 -11.73 -0.36
CA ALA A 265 -5.71 -12.14 0.27
C ALA A 265 -6.47 -10.93 0.79
N ILE A 266 -7.80 -11.02 0.80
CA ILE A 266 -8.66 -10.08 1.52
C ILE A 266 -9.21 -10.81 2.73
N ALA A 267 -8.99 -10.22 3.89
CA ALA A 267 -9.52 -10.71 5.15
C ALA A 267 -10.58 -9.76 5.73
N LEU A 268 -11.56 -10.32 6.44
CA LEU A 268 -12.65 -9.61 7.07
C LEU A 268 -12.49 -9.68 8.60
N ALA A 269 -12.65 -8.55 9.27
CA ALA A 269 -12.55 -8.46 10.73
C ALA A 269 -13.56 -7.45 11.31
N ASP A 270 -14.07 -7.72 12.51
CA ASP A 270 -14.95 -6.79 13.22
C ASP A 270 -14.13 -5.93 14.19
N PRO A 271 -14.01 -4.60 13.96
CA PRO A 271 -13.23 -3.71 14.82
C PRO A 271 -13.84 -3.55 16.23
N GLN A 272 -15.09 -3.96 16.47
CA GLN A 272 -15.68 -3.97 17.81
C GLN A 272 -15.09 -5.04 18.71
N THR A 273 -14.36 -6.01 18.15
CA THR A 273 -13.70 -7.07 18.90
C THR A 273 -12.29 -6.71 19.38
N ILE A 274 -11.75 -5.56 18.94
CA ILE A 274 -10.42 -5.07 19.35
C ILE A 274 -10.40 -4.88 20.88
N ARG A 275 -9.38 -5.44 21.53
CA ARG A 275 -9.14 -5.31 22.97
C ARG A 275 -7.66 -5.03 23.21
N ALA A 276 -7.37 -4.21 24.23
CA ALA A 276 -6.01 -3.86 24.60
C ALA A 276 -5.15 -5.12 24.83
N GLY A 277 -3.98 -5.18 24.18
CA GLY A 277 -3.02 -6.26 24.29
C GLY A 277 -3.53 -7.64 23.85
N LYS A 278 -4.65 -7.71 23.12
CA LYS A 278 -5.19 -8.98 22.59
C LYS A 278 -5.09 -9.03 21.06
N PRO A 279 -4.94 -10.23 20.49
CA PRO A 279 -5.03 -10.40 19.05
C PRO A 279 -6.41 -10.01 18.50
N TRP A 280 -6.43 -9.16 17.48
CA TRP A 280 -7.57 -8.93 16.61
C TRP A 280 -7.50 -9.91 15.45
N ARG A 281 -8.50 -10.79 15.33
CA ARG A 281 -8.47 -11.88 14.35
C ARG A 281 -9.23 -11.48 13.10
N ALA A 282 -8.60 -11.67 11.95
CA ALA A 282 -9.22 -11.52 10.64
C ALA A 282 -9.42 -12.89 9.99
N GLN A 283 -10.43 -13.00 9.13
CA GLN A 283 -10.73 -14.20 8.38
C GLN A 283 -10.58 -13.94 6.88
N VAL A 284 -9.75 -14.74 6.21
CA VAL A 284 -9.62 -14.66 4.74
C VAL A 284 -10.93 -15.06 4.07
N ILE A 285 -11.42 -14.18 3.20
CA ILE A 285 -12.63 -14.37 2.39
C ILE A 285 -12.34 -14.42 0.88
N GLN A 286 -11.18 -13.92 0.46
CA GLN A 286 -10.77 -13.89 -0.95
C GLN A 286 -9.27 -14.09 -1.08
N ARG A 287 -8.86 -14.77 -2.15
CA ARG A 287 -7.48 -14.97 -2.58
C ARG A 287 -7.31 -14.59 -4.04
N LEU A 288 -6.12 -14.07 -4.35
CA LEU A 288 -5.62 -13.71 -5.66
C LEU A 288 -4.20 -14.28 -5.74
N ASP A 289 -4.03 -15.41 -6.41
CA ASP A 289 -2.79 -16.21 -6.40
C ASP A 289 -2.44 -16.80 -7.78
N GLY A 290 -3.22 -16.50 -8.81
CA GLY A 290 -3.04 -17.06 -10.14
C GLY A 290 -2.92 -16.02 -11.26
N GLY A 291 -2.17 -16.38 -12.30
CA GLY A 291 -2.10 -15.61 -13.54
C GLY A 291 -1.62 -14.17 -13.31
N ILE A 292 -2.37 -13.20 -13.82
CA ILE A 292 -2.08 -11.76 -13.63
C ILE A 292 -2.43 -11.26 -12.22
N PHE A 293 -3.10 -12.07 -11.40
CA PHE A 293 -3.52 -11.66 -10.06
C PHE A 293 -2.53 -12.11 -8.97
N ALA A 294 -1.51 -12.89 -9.34
CA ALA A 294 -0.34 -13.16 -8.51
C ALA A 294 0.64 -11.98 -8.59
N ASP A 295 0.18 -10.80 -8.19
CA ASP A 295 0.88 -9.51 -8.31
C ASP A 295 0.86 -8.76 -6.96
N ASN A 296 1.63 -7.67 -6.86
CA ASN A 296 1.82 -6.94 -5.61
C ASN A 296 0.64 -6.00 -5.29
N PHE A 297 -0.55 -6.53 -4.96
CA PHE A 297 -1.67 -5.68 -4.53
C PHE A 297 -1.42 -5.09 -3.15
N GLU A 298 -1.43 -3.76 -3.08
CA GLU A 298 -1.11 -3.01 -1.86
C GLU A 298 -2.22 -2.06 -1.43
N GLY A 299 -3.07 -1.54 -2.32
CA GLY A 299 -4.20 -0.68 -1.92
C GLY A 299 -5.58 -1.35 -2.02
N ILE A 300 -6.49 -1.05 -1.08
CA ILE A 300 -7.89 -1.51 -1.07
C ILE A 300 -8.89 -0.40 -0.74
N ALA A 301 -9.94 -0.26 -1.54
CA ALA A 301 -11.04 0.68 -1.27
C ALA A 301 -12.42 0.06 -1.49
N PHE A 302 -13.36 0.37 -0.60
CA PHE A 302 -14.78 0.08 -0.81
C PHE A 302 -15.51 1.30 -1.36
N VAL A 303 -16.19 1.12 -2.50
CA VAL A 303 -17.04 2.13 -3.12
C VAL A 303 -18.50 1.66 -3.03
N PRO A 304 -19.37 2.33 -2.25
CA PRO A 304 -20.76 1.94 -2.10
C PRO A 304 -21.53 2.10 -3.42
N SER A 305 -22.50 1.22 -3.65
CA SER A 305 -23.45 1.39 -4.74
C SER A 305 -24.35 2.60 -4.48
N ALA A 306 -24.65 3.36 -5.54
CA ALA A 306 -25.59 4.46 -5.48
C ALA A 306 -27.04 4.00 -5.23
N GLU A 307 -27.37 2.76 -5.60
CA GLU A 307 -28.72 2.20 -5.46
C GLU A 307 -28.94 1.59 -4.06
N ASP A 308 -27.93 0.90 -3.54
CA ASP A 308 -27.96 0.26 -2.23
C ASP A 308 -26.58 0.42 -1.55
N PRO A 309 -26.44 1.37 -0.61
CA PRO A 309 -25.19 1.61 0.08
C PRO A 309 -24.66 0.41 0.90
N ALA A 310 -25.49 -0.61 1.19
CA ALA A 310 -25.03 -1.85 1.82
C ALA A 310 -24.26 -2.77 0.85
N ARG A 311 -24.42 -2.54 -0.45
CA ARG A 311 -23.72 -3.21 -1.55
C ARG A 311 -22.69 -2.26 -2.15
N GLY A 312 -21.80 -2.78 -2.96
CA GLY A 312 -20.82 -1.94 -3.64
C GLY A 312 -19.75 -2.73 -4.36
N ALA A 313 -18.65 -2.04 -4.61
CA ALA A 313 -17.47 -2.60 -5.24
C ALA A 313 -16.26 -2.46 -4.33
N ILE A 314 -15.50 -3.53 -4.22
CA ILE A 314 -14.18 -3.54 -3.61
C ILE A 314 -13.17 -3.37 -4.74
N TRP A 315 -12.33 -2.36 -4.63
CA TRP A 315 -11.27 -2.05 -5.58
C TRP A 315 -9.93 -2.37 -4.97
N LEU A 316 -9.07 -3.03 -5.73
CA LEU A 316 -7.66 -3.23 -5.40
C LEU A 316 -6.78 -2.51 -6.40
N ILE A 317 -5.63 -2.01 -5.96
CA ILE A 317 -4.57 -1.52 -6.84
C ILE A 317 -3.26 -2.27 -6.57
N ALA A 318 -2.56 -2.66 -7.63
CA ALA A 318 -1.26 -3.29 -7.56
C ALA A 318 -0.15 -2.27 -7.76
N ASP A 319 0.90 -2.44 -6.97
CA ASP A 319 2.20 -1.86 -7.17
C ASP A 319 2.98 -2.68 -8.22
N ASP A 320 3.78 -1.96 -9.00
CA ASP A 320 4.64 -2.55 -10.02
C ASP A 320 6.10 -2.73 -9.55
N ASN A 321 6.48 -2.30 -8.34
CA ASN A 321 7.86 -2.32 -7.79
C ASN A 321 8.95 -1.94 -8.82
N PHE A 322 8.60 -1.22 -9.90
CA PHE A 322 9.50 -0.91 -11.03
C PHE A 322 10.15 -2.16 -11.64
N SER A 323 9.53 -3.31 -11.44
CA SER A 323 9.93 -4.60 -12.00
C SER A 323 9.33 -4.76 -13.38
N LEU A 324 10.10 -5.29 -14.34
CA LEU A 324 9.59 -5.64 -15.67
C LEU A 324 8.48 -6.72 -15.63
N PHE A 325 8.27 -7.37 -14.48
CA PHE A 325 7.33 -8.48 -14.31
C PHE A 325 6.04 -8.11 -13.60
N GLN A 326 5.98 -6.96 -12.93
CA GLN A 326 4.81 -6.50 -12.18
C GLN A 326 4.12 -5.36 -12.94
N ARG A 327 2.84 -5.14 -12.65
CA ARG A 327 2.01 -4.19 -13.38
C ARG A 327 1.21 -3.35 -12.42
N SER A 328 1.02 -2.07 -12.77
CA SER A 328 0.02 -1.22 -12.14
C SER A 328 -1.39 -1.72 -12.53
N LEU A 329 -1.94 -2.66 -11.78
CA LEU A 329 -3.28 -3.23 -12.01
C LEU A 329 -4.32 -2.55 -11.14
N LEU A 330 -5.54 -2.41 -11.66
CA LEU A 330 -6.72 -2.06 -10.88
C LEU A 330 -7.75 -3.17 -11.04
N VAL A 331 -8.21 -3.73 -9.93
CA VAL A 331 -9.11 -4.89 -9.92
C VAL A 331 -10.37 -4.54 -9.14
N ARG A 332 -11.52 -5.06 -9.61
CA ARG A 332 -12.82 -4.83 -8.98
C ARG A 332 -13.52 -6.14 -8.65
N PHE A 333 -13.96 -6.25 -7.40
CA PHE A 333 -14.87 -7.28 -6.93
C PHE A 333 -16.21 -6.68 -6.53
N ASP A 334 -17.28 -7.44 -6.69
CA ASP A 334 -18.59 -7.05 -6.15
C ASP A 334 -18.72 -7.47 -4.69
N TRP A 335 -19.28 -6.58 -3.88
CA TRP A 335 -19.67 -6.84 -2.50
C TRP A 335 -21.18 -6.92 -2.37
N ASN A 336 -21.66 -8.04 -1.81
CA ASN A 336 -23.06 -8.25 -1.49
C ASN A 336 -23.20 -8.94 -0.12
N PRO A 337 -23.63 -8.22 0.94
CA PRO A 337 -23.72 -8.79 2.28
C PRO A 337 -24.68 -9.99 2.38
N ALA A 338 -25.67 -10.09 1.48
CA ALA A 338 -26.62 -11.19 1.44
C ALA A 338 -26.07 -12.48 0.80
N ALA A 339 -24.88 -12.46 0.20
CA ALA A 339 -24.29 -13.61 -0.49
C ALA A 339 -23.71 -14.69 0.44
N GLY A 340 -23.97 -14.60 1.76
CA GLY A 340 -23.56 -15.62 2.73
C GLY A 340 -22.23 -15.37 3.43
N LEU A 341 -21.74 -14.12 3.40
CA LEU A 341 -20.59 -13.69 4.20
C LEU A 341 -20.96 -13.88 5.68
N LEU A 342 -20.27 -14.82 6.33
CA LEU A 342 -20.56 -15.47 7.61
C LEU A 342 -21.41 -14.67 8.62
N PRO A 343 -22.33 -15.35 9.35
CA PRO A 343 -23.21 -14.70 10.30
C PRO A 343 -22.38 -13.90 11.31
N ALA A 344 -22.78 -12.63 11.52
CA ALA A 344 -22.29 -11.83 12.62
C ALA A 344 -22.42 -12.66 13.90
N ASN A 345 -21.29 -12.93 14.58
CA ASN A 345 -21.16 -13.75 15.78
C ASN A 345 -22.48 -13.89 16.54
N GLU A 346 -23.18 -15.00 16.32
CA GLU A 346 -24.38 -15.33 17.07
C GLU A 346 -23.94 -15.44 18.53
N LYS A 347 -24.53 -14.62 19.40
CA LYS A 347 -24.27 -14.68 20.84
C LYS A 347 -24.39 -16.13 21.28
N ALA A 348 -23.31 -16.66 21.86
CA ALA A 348 -23.29 -18.01 22.42
C ALA A 348 -24.58 -18.25 23.24
N PRO A 349 -25.32 -19.35 23.00
CA PRO A 349 -26.49 -19.64 23.80
C PRO A 349 -26.04 -19.78 25.25
N GLY A 350 -26.66 -18.97 26.11
CA GLY A 350 -26.43 -19.00 27.54
C GLY A 350 -26.55 -20.43 28.05
N ARG A 351 -25.59 -20.85 28.89
CA ARG A 351 -25.67 -22.12 29.61
C ARG A 351 -27.03 -22.18 30.34
N PRO A 352 -27.80 -23.25 30.19
CA PRO A 352 -28.94 -23.46 31.08
C PRO A 352 -28.41 -23.70 32.49
N ASN A 353 -29.02 -23.01 33.45
CA ASN A 353 -28.84 -23.30 34.86
C ASN A 353 -29.21 -24.76 35.13
N ALA A 354 -28.28 -25.51 35.72
CA ALA A 354 -28.54 -26.71 36.50
C ALA A 354 -27.48 -26.78 37.61
#